data_AF-A0A0L8MAP4-F1
#
_entry.id   AF-A0A0L8MAP4-F1
#
_cell.length_a   1.000
_cell.length_b   1.000
_cell.length_c   1.000
_cell.angle_alpha   90.00
_cell.angle_beta   90.00
_cell.angle_gamma   90.00
#
_symmetry.space_group_name_H-M   'P 1'
#
loop_
_entity.id
_entity.type
_entity.pdbx_description
1 polymer ?
#
loop_
_entity_poly.entity_id
_entity_poly.type
_entity_poly.pdbx_seq_one_letter_code
_entity_poly.pdbx_strand_id
1 'polypeptide(L)'
;MRAARRRAAGIVLAVLCAGGCAGAPQPKLPTSEQARSDLIKAAQQVLVDRCLTARGAAGPPPRQDVLFGSAPAELSVTLATGYTVRTHTDGCLAEAHRFLYGDQARWFRAQVTVNNLRAEAQARLKDDPGYRAALARAAACKDRDARCIKASGLAEVRGRLEPARLAEVRTAHRGDIATYDQLRDRALHRAAPLLAAHPTLHQKEHDLS
;
A
#
# COMPACT_ATOMS: atom_id res chain seq x y z
N MET A 1 83.70 -6.64 -8.10
CA MET A 1 82.25 -6.80 -8.33
C MET A 1 81.49 -6.02 -7.25
N ARG A 2 80.39 -5.36 -7.65
CA ARG A 2 79.31 -4.62 -6.95
C ARG A 2 79.03 -5.08 -5.49
N ALA A 3 78.46 -4.33 -4.54
CA ALA A 3 78.04 -2.93 -4.38
C ALA A 3 77.64 -2.73 -2.89
N ALA A 4 77.70 -1.50 -2.40
CA ALA A 4 77.28 -1.08 -1.06
C ALA A 4 75.78 -1.25 -0.81
N ARG A 5 75.38 -1.54 0.43
CA ARG A 5 73.99 -1.38 0.90
C ARG A 5 73.95 -0.70 2.27
N ARG A 6 73.65 0.59 2.26
CA ARG A 6 73.07 1.33 3.39
C ARG A 6 71.57 1.03 3.43
N ARG A 7 70.99 0.71 4.60
CA ARG A 7 69.53 0.70 4.78
C ARG A 7 69.18 1.80 5.79
N ALA A 8 68.54 2.85 5.27
CA ALA A 8 67.90 3.91 6.04
C ALA A 8 66.54 3.42 6.57
N ALA A 9 66.20 3.83 7.79
CA ALA A 9 64.91 3.61 8.41
C ALA A 9 63.85 4.51 7.74
N GLY A 10 62.77 3.91 7.24
CA GLY A 10 61.60 4.61 6.71
C GLY A 10 60.48 4.60 7.73
N ILE A 11 60.08 5.79 8.19
CA ILE A 11 58.91 6.05 9.03
C ILE A 11 57.65 5.82 8.18
N VAL A 12 56.78 4.91 8.61
CA VAL A 12 55.45 4.71 8.00
C VAL A 12 54.48 5.71 8.64
N LEU A 13 54.04 6.69 7.86
CA LEU A 13 53.02 7.65 8.25
C LEU A 13 51.65 7.03 8.00
N ALA A 14 50.97 6.60 9.08
CA ALA A 14 49.58 6.14 9.01
C ALA A 14 48.65 7.35 8.91
N VAL A 15 48.10 7.61 7.73
CA VAL A 15 47.05 8.61 7.52
C VAL A 15 45.71 7.98 7.89
N LEU A 16 45.17 8.33 9.05
CA LEU A 16 43.79 8.03 9.42
C LEU A 16 42.85 9.02 8.71
N CYS A 17 42.19 8.59 7.65
CA CYS A 17 41.02 9.29 7.12
C CYS A 17 39.82 9.03 8.03
N ALA A 18 39.64 9.86 9.05
CA ALA A 18 38.39 9.97 9.80
C ALA A 18 37.33 10.73 8.97
N GLY A 19 36.88 10.12 7.87
CA GLY A 19 35.72 10.60 7.11
C GLY A 19 34.46 10.15 7.82
N GLY A 20 33.92 10.98 8.72
CA GLY A 20 32.62 10.74 9.33
C GLY A 20 31.53 10.69 8.25
N CYS A 21 30.85 9.55 8.10
CA CYS A 21 29.63 9.45 7.31
C CYS A 21 28.52 10.26 8.00
N ALA A 22 28.53 11.58 7.84
CA ALA A 22 27.36 12.39 8.10
C ALA A 22 26.34 12.07 7.01
N GLY A 23 25.50 11.05 7.24
CA GLY A 23 24.38 10.75 6.37
C GLY A 23 23.51 12.00 6.19
N ALA A 24 23.07 12.26 4.96
CA ALA A 24 22.20 13.39 4.66
C ALA A 24 20.99 13.39 5.63
N PRO A 25 20.53 14.58 6.10
CA PRO A 25 19.39 14.66 7.01
C PRO A 25 18.20 13.91 6.41
N GLN A 26 17.67 12.92 7.13
CA GLN A 26 16.47 12.23 6.67
C GLN A 26 15.25 13.16 6.77
N PRO A 27 14.39 13.21 5.74
CA PRO A 27 13.18 14.01 5.80
C PRO A 27 12.29 13.53 6.96
N LYS A 28 11.69 14.46 7.70
CA LYS A 28 10.70 14.11 8.73
C LYS A 28 9.46 13.52 8.07
N LEU A 29 9.03 12.35 8.55
CA LEU A 29 7.81 11.70 8.06
C LEU A 29 6.55 12.34 8.66
N PRO A 30 5.45 12.42 7.89
CA PRO A 30 4.17 12.88 8.42
C PRO A 30 3.62 11.95 9.51
N THR A 31 2.88 12.53 10.45
CA THR A 31 2.32 11.82 11.60
C THR A 31 0.89 11.32 11.36
N SER A 32 0.10 11.99 10.51
CA SER A 32 -1.26 11.56 10.18
C SER A 32 -1.27 10.50 9.08
N GLU A 33 -2.16 9.51 9.19
CA GLU A 33 -2.30 8.45 8.18
C GLU A 33 -2.73 8.98 6.80
N GLN A 34 -3.49 10.09 6.78
CA GLN A 34 -3.87 10.76 5.55
C GLN A 34 -2.62 11.34 4.85
N ALA A 35 -1.83 12.16 5.54
CA ALA A 35 -0.62 12.75 4.95
C ALA A 35 0.42 11.68 4.56
N ARG A 36 0.53 10.59 5.32
CA ARG A 36 1.32 9.42 4.95
C ARG A 36 0.86 8.80 3.63
N SER A 37 -0.45 8.61 3.48
CA SER A 37 -1.03 8.06 2.25
C SER A 37 -0.80 8.98 1.05
N ASP A 38 -0.94 10.28 1.24
CA ASP A 38 -0.76 11.27 0.18
C ASP A 38 0.71 11.38 -0.25
N LEU A 39 1.66 11.30 0.69
CA LEU A 39 3.09 11.22 0.39
C LEU A 39 3.43 10.01 -0.49
N ILE A 40 2.89 8.83 -0.18
CA ILE A 40 3.11 7.62 -0.99
C ILE A 40 2.50 7.78 -2.39
N LYS A 41 1.28 8.31 -2.49
CA LYS A 41 0.61 8.53 -3.79
C LYS A 41 1.38 9.50 -4.67
N ALA A 42 1.81 10.64 -4.12
CA ALA A 42 2.61 11.62 -4.84
C ALA A 42 3.95 11.01 -5.33
N ALA A 43 4.63 10.23 -4.49
CA ALA A 43 5.86 9.55 -4.89
C ALA A 43 5.60 8.50 -5.99
N GLN A 44 4.50 7.75 -5.90
CA GLN A 44 4.09 6.80 -6.94
C GLN A 44 3.85 7.51 -8.28
N GLN A 45 3.15 8.64 -8.27
CA GLN A 45 2.90 9.43 -9.48
C GLN A 45 4.22 9.89 -10.12
N VAL A 46 5.15 10.43 -9.34
CA VAL A 46 6.49 10.81 -9.83
C VAL A 46 7.22 9.63 -10.49
N LEU A 47 7.18 8.44 -9.87
CA LEU A 47 7.83 7.24 -10.41
C LEU A 47 7.17 6.78 -11.72
N VAL A 48 5.84 6.78 -11.76
CA VAL A 48 5.08 6.39 -12.95
C VAL A 48 5.33 7.37 -14.09
N ASP A 49 5.29 8.68 -13.83
CA ASP A 49 5.51 9.72 -14.85
C ASP A 49 6.92 9.65 -15.45
N ARG A 50 7.94 9.39 -14.60
CA ARG A 50 9.32 9.18 -15.05
C ARG A 50 9.44 7.94 -15.94
N CYS A 51 8.83 6.84 -15.53
CA CYS A 51 8.85 5.61 -16.31
C CYS A 51 8.15 5.79 -17.67
N LEU A 52 6.97 6.42 -17.68
CA LEU A 52 6.24 6.71 -18.92
C LEU A 52 7.04 7.62 -19.85
N THR A 53 7.64 8.69 -19.31
CA THR A 53 8.49 9.60 -20.09
C THR A 53 9.69 8.87 -20.68
N ALA A 54 10.40 8.08 -19.86
CA ALA A 54 11.56 7.30 -20.31
C ALA A 54 11.22 6.28 -21.41
N ARG A 55 9.98 5.78 -21.42
CA ARG A 55 9.48 4.81 -22.41
C ARG A 55 8.78 5.46 -23.62
N GLY A 56 8.80 6.80 -23.73
CA GLY A 56 8.09 7.51 -24.81
C GLY A 56 6.58 7.27 -24.79
N ALA A 57 6.03 7.01 -23.61
CA ALA A 57 4.64 6.59 -23.38
C ALA A 57 3.83 7.63 -22.59
N ALA A 58 4.45 8.75 -22.23
CA ALA A 58 3.78 9.88 -21.61
C ALA A 58 2.84 10.59 -22.61
N GLY A 59 1.72 11.11 -22.11
CA GLY A 59 0.72 11.84 -22.89
C GLY A 59 -0.66 11.81 -22.21
N PRO A 60 -1.61 12.66 -22.62
CA PRO A 60 -3.00 12.57 -22.19
C PRO A 60 -3.88 11.89 -23.29
N PRO A 61 -4.37 10.65 -23.09
CA PRO A 61 -4.06 9.72 -22.00
C PRO A 61 -2.71 9.00 -22.21
N PRO A 62 -2.08 8.48 -21.13
CA PRO A 62 -0.85 7.74 -21.26
C PRO A 62 -1.12 6.39 -21.92
N ARG A 63 -0.11 5.82 -22.58
CA ARG A 63 -0.23 4.48 -23.16
C ARG A 63 -0.51 3.44 -22.08
N GLN A 64 -1.67 2.79 -22.19
CA GLN A 64 -2.22 1.94 -21.14
C GLN A 64 -1.41 0.65 -20.94
N ASP A 65 -0.92 0.05 -22.03
CA ASP A 65 -0.06 -1.15 -22.01
C ASP A 65 1.27 -0.90 -21.28
N VAL A 66 1.80 0.32 -21.37
CA VAL A 66 3.04 0.70 -20.68
C VAL A 66 2.77 1.08 -19.23
N LEU A 67 1.65 1.75 -18.97
CA LEU A 67 1.25 2.14 -17.62
C LEU A 67 0.96 0.91 -16.75
N PHE A 68 0.05 0.06 -17.22
CA PHE A 68 -0.50 -1.05 -16.44
C PHE A 68 0.20 -2.39 -16.69
N GLY A 69 0.99 -2.51 -17.75
CA GLY A 69 1.59 -3.77 -18.18
C GLY A 69 0.79 -4.43 -19.30
N SER A 70 1.44 -5.36 -20.00
CA SER A 70 0.82 -6.15 -21.09
C SER A 70 1.25 -7.62 -21.08
N ALA A 71 2.15 -8.00 -20.17
CA ALA A 71 2.61 -9.38 -20.10
C ALA A 71 1.51 -10.31 -19.55
N PRO A 72 1.48 -11.59 -19.98
CA PRO A 72 0.55 -12.60 -19.44
C PRO A 72 0.74 -12.88 -17.94
N ALA A 73 1.91 -12.51 -17.38
CA ALA A 73 2.25 -12.74 -16.00
C ALA A 73 1.51 -11.77 -15.08
N GLU A 74 0.50 -12.30 -14.40
CA GLU A 74 -0.32 -11.56 -13.44
C GLU A 74 -0.28 -12.19 -12.05
N LEU A 75 -0.33 -11.33 -11.04
CA LEU A 75 -0.65 -11.72 -9.67
C LEU A 75 -2.17 -11.80 -9.54
N SER A 76 -2.64 -12.74 -8.73
CA SER A 76 -4.06 -12.96 -8.51
C SER A 76 -4.34 -13.24 -7.04
N VAL A 77 -5.44 -12.68 -6.53
CA VAL A 77 -5.98 -12.94 -5.20
C VAL A 77 -7.47 -13.21 -5.34
N THR A 78 -7.92 -14.38 -4.91
CA THR A 78 -9.35 -14.71 -4.79
C THR A 78 -9.83 -14.35 -3.40
N LEU A 79 -10.81 -13.44 -3.34
CA LEU A 79 -11.42 -12.97 -2.11
C LEU A 79 -12.41 -14.01 -1.56
N ALA A 80 -12.70 -13.94 -0.26
CA ALA A 80 -13.74 -14.75 0.38
C ALA A 80 -15.14 -14.53 -0.23
N THR A 81 -15.35 -13.40 -0.90
CA THR A 81 -16.57 -13.08 -1.66
C THR A 81 -16.67 -13.79 -3.02
N GLY A 82 -15.63 -14.55 -3.43
CA GLY A 82 -15.55 -15.24 -4.72
C GLY A 82 -14.97 -14.39 -5.86
N TYR A 83 -14.87 -13.07 -5.70
CA TYR A 83 -14.23 -12.21 -6.70
C TYR A 83 -12.72 -12.45 -6.75
N THR A 84 -12.17 -12.39 -7.95
CA THR A 84 -10.72 -12.49 -8.16
C THR A 84 -10.18 -11.14 -8.62
N VAL A 85 -9.22 -10.60 -7.87
CA VAL A 85 -8.50 -9.36 -8.21
C VAL A 85 -7.18 -9.73 -8.83
N ARG A 86 -6.85 -9.10 -9.97
CA ARG A 86 -5.64 -9.38 -10.74
C ARG A 86 -4.83 -8.10 -10.99
N THR A 87 -3.52 -8.23 -11.11
CA THR A 87 -2.65 -7.13 -11.52
C THR A 87 -1.45 -7.67 -12.31
N HIS A 88 -1.00 -6.93 -13.30
CA HIS A 88 0.21 -7.29 -14.03
C HIS A 88 1.46 -7.10 -13.18
N THR A 89 2.48 -7.89 -13.50
CA THR A 89 3.80 -7.79 -12.87
C THR A 89 4.75 -6.88 -13.64
N ASP A 90 4.34 -6.34 -14.77
CA ASP A 90 5.09 -5.41 -15.60
C ASP A 90 4.38 -4.04 -15.71
N GLY A 91 4.93 -3.15 -16.55
CA GLY A 91 4.47 -1.77 -16.66
C GLY A 91 5.01 -0.83 -15.58
N CYS A 92 4.76 0.46 -15.76
CA CYS A 92 5.27 1.52 -14.92
C CYS A 92 4.69 1.50 -13.50
N LEU A 93 3.43 1.06 -13.35
CA LEU A 93 2.82 0.93 -12.01
C LEU A 93 3.47 -0.20 -11.20
N ALA A 94 3.72 -1.35 -11.82
CA ALA A 94 4.41 -2.47 -11.16
C ALA A 94 5.86 -2.10 -10.77
N GLU A 95 6.54 -1.34 -11.61
CA GLU A 95 7.89 -0.82 -11.32
C GLU A 95 7.87 0.13 -10.12
N ALA A 96 6.93 1.07 -10.07
CA ALA A 96 6.76 1.96 -8.93
C ALA A 96 6.42 1.20 -7.65
N HIS A 97 5.56 0.17 -7.71
CA HIS A 97 5.27 -0.68 -6.55
C HIS A 97 6.50 -1.44 -6.05
N ARG A 98 7.33 -2.01 -6.94
CA ARG A 98 8.58 -2.65 -6.53
C ARG A 98 9.55 -1.66 -5.90
N PHE A 99 9.62 -0.44 -6.44
CA PHE A 99 10.41 0.61 -5.84
C PHE A 99 9.90 0.97 -4.44
N LEU A 100 8.61 1.22 -4.26
CA LEU A 100 8.08 1.70 -2.97
C LEU A 100 8.02 0.58 -1.93
N TYR A 101 7.43 -0.56 -2.26
CA TYR A 101 7.11 -1.62 -1.30
C TYR A 101 8.14 -2.76 -1.30
N GLY A 102 8.90 -2.92 -2.40
CA GLY A 102 9.84 -4.03 -2.57
C GLY A 102 9.18 -5.23 -3.24
N ASP A 103 8.75 -6.20 -2.45
CA ASP A 103 8.08 -7.40 -2.96
C ASP A 103 6.65 -7.05 -3.41
N GLN A 104 6.46 -6.95 -4.73
CA GLN A 104 5.17 -6.62 -5.33
C GLN A 104 4.11 -7.69 -5.02
N ALA A 105 4.47 -8.98 -5.01
CA ALA A 105 3.52 -10.05 -4.76
C ALA A 105 3.01 -10.01 -3.32
N ARG A 106 3.94 -9.81 -2.36
CA ARG A 106 3.60 -9.65 -0.95
C ARG A 106 2.77 -8.38 -0.70
N TRP A 107 3.14 -7.26 -1.32
CA TRP A 107 2.37 -6.02 -1.25
C TRP A 107 0.95 -6.19 -1.80
N PHE A 108 0.82 -6.73 -3.01
CA PHE A 108 -0.47 -6.90 -3.67
C PHE A 108 -1.42 -7.77 -2.84
N ARG A 109 -0.93 -8.91 -2.33
CA ARG A 109 -1.74 -9.77 -1.45
C ARG A 109 -2.21 -9.03 -0.21
N ALA A 110 -1.30 -8.39 0.52
CA ALA A 110 -1.63 -7.69 1.76
C ALA A 110 -2.61 -6.53 1.52
N GLN A 111 -2.36 -5.70 0.49
CA GLN A 111 -3.22 -4.58 0.14
C GLN A 111 -4.63 -5.04 -0.26
N VAL A 112 -4.73 -6.03 -1.14
CA VAL A 112 -6.03 -6.56 -1.58
C VAL A 112 -6.81 -7.12 -0.40
N THR A 113 -6.17 -7.93 0.46
CA THR A 113 -6.83 -8.48 1.65
C THR A 113 -7.30 -7.37 2.60
N VAL A 114 -6.43 -6.44 2.99
CA VAL A 114 -6.75 -5.37 3.95
C VAL A 114 -7.86 -4.46 3.44
N ASN A 115 -7.87 -4.12 2.14
CA ASN A 115 -8.91 -3.29 1.54
C ASN A 115 -10.28 -3.98 1.46
N ASN A 116 -10.31 -5.32 1.60
CA ASN A 116 -11.54 -6.12 1.47
C ASN A 116 -12.05 -6.73 2.79
N LEU A 117 -11.42 -6.47 3.94
CA LEU A 117 -11.86 -7.03 5.24
C LEU A 117 -13.34 -6.72 5.56
N ARG A 118 -13.82 -5.53 5.20
CA ARG A 118 -15.24 -5.18 5.39
C ARG A 118 -16.17 -5.97 4.46
N ALA A 119 -15.77 -6.17 3.21
CA ALA A 119 -16.56 -6.95 2.26
C ALA A 119 -16.67 -8.41 2.70
N GLU A 120 -15.57 -8.99 3.19
CA GLU A 120 -15.59 -10.31 3.79
C GLU A 120 -16.46 -10.39 5.05
N ALA A 121 -16.35 -9.44 5.97
CA ALA A 121 -17.19 -9.40 7.17
C ALA A 121 -18.68 -9.33 6.81
N GLN A 122 -19.03 -8.57 5.76
CA GLN A 122 -20.39 -8.50 5.23
C GLN A 122 -20.84 -9.81 4.57
N ALA A 123 -19.95 -10.54 3.89
CA ALA A 123 -20.26 -11.87 3.38
C ALA A 123 -20.59 -12.83 4.54
N ARG A 124 -19.73 -12.88 5.57
CA ARG A 124 -19.97 -13.70 6.78
C ARG A 124 -21.26 -13.32 7.51
N LEU A 125 -21.61 -12.03 7.54
CA LEU A 125 -22.87 -11.57 8.12
C LEU A 125 -24.09 -12.07 7.32
N LYS A 126 -24.02 -12.03 5.98
CA LYS A 126 -25.10 -12.51 5.10
C LYS A 126 -25.36 -14.01 5.29
N ASP A 127 -24.32 -14.77 5.61
CA ASP A 127 -24.42 -16.21 5.86
C ASP A 127 -24.90 -16.55 7.29
N ASP A 128 -24.94 -15.57 8.20
CA ASP A 128 -25.36 -15.77 9.58
C ASP A 128 -26.86 -16.13 9.70
N PRO A 129 -27.24 -17.27 10.30
CA PRO A 129 -28.64 -17.68 10.41
C PRO A 129 -29.52 -16.69 11.17
N GLY A 130 -28.99 -16.07 12.22
CA GLY A 130 -29.71 -15.08 13.03
C GLY A 130 -29.96 -13.80 12.26
N TYR A 131 -28.97 -13.35 11.48
CA TYR A 131 -29.12 -12.23 10.56
C TYR A 131 -30.15 -12.52 9.46
N ARG A 132 -30.06 -13.70 8.82
CA ARG A 132 -31.01 -14.12 7.77
C ARG A 132 -32.44 -14.20 8.29
N ALA A 133 -32.64 -14.72 9.50
CA ALA A 133 -33.96 -14.78 10.12
C ALA A 133 -34.52 -13.38 10.42
N ALA A 134 -33.69 -12.45 10.92
CA ALA A 134 -34.10 -11.07 11.15
C ALA A 134 -34.42 -10.32 9.85
N LEU A 135 -33.63 -10.56 8.81
CA LEU A 135 -33.85 -10.00 7.48
C LEU A 135 -35.18 -10.51 6.88
N ALA A 136 -35.48 -11.81 7.02
CA ALA A 136 -36.74 -12.39 6.56
C ALA A 136 -37.95 -11.79 7.30
N ARG A 137 -37.87 -11.58 8.63
CA ARG A 137 -38.92 -10.90 9.39
C ARG A 137 -39.13 -9.47 8.92
N ALA A 138 -38.05 -8.72 8.67
CA ALA A 138 -38.14 -7.36 8.17
C ALA A 138 -38.74 -7.30 6.76
N ALA A 139 -38.39 -8.25 5.88
CA ALA A 139 -38.91 -8.34 4.52
C ALA A 139 -40.41 -8.66 4.45
N ALA A 140 -40.96 -9.30 5.49
CA ALA A 140 -42.40 -9.57 5.60
C ALA A 140 -43.23 -8.33 5.98
N CYS A 141 -42.60 -7.19 6.32
CA CYS A 141 -43.32 -5.96 6.66
C CYS A 141 -43.97 -5.33 5.44
N LYS A 142 -45.28 -5.08 5.52
CA LYS A 142 -46.05 -4.39 4.48
C LYS A 142 -45.60 -2.94 4.33
N ASP A 143 -45.51 -2.46 3.08
CA ASP A 143 -45.21 -1.07 2.72
C ASP A 143 -43.96 -0.48 3.39
N ARG A 144 -43.02 -1.34 3.81
CA ARG A 144 -41.84 -0.96 4.62
C ARG A 144 -42.22 -0.20 5.91
N ASP A 145 -43.32 -0.57 6.57
CA ASP A 145 -43.76 0.05 7.82
C ASP A 145 -42.63 0.07 8.85
N ALA A 146 -42.29 1.28 9.31
CA ALA A 146 -41.13 1.50 10.17
C ALA A 146 -41.26 0.85 11.55
N ARG A 147 -42.48 0.73 12.10
CA ARG A 147 -42.70 0.05 13.39
C ARG A 147 -42.52 -1.45 13.25
N CYS A 148 -43.04 -2.05 12.18
CA CYS A 148 -42.82 -3.45 11.83
C CYS A 148 -41.33 -3.74 11.61
N ILE A 149 -40.63 -2.91 10.84
CA ILE A 149 -39.19 -3.06 10.61
C ILE A 149 -38.42 -2.97 11.94
N LYS A 150 -38.78 -2.06 12.83
CA LYS A 150 -38.17 -1.98 14.17
C LYS A 150 -38.44 -3.26 14.98
N ALA A 151 -39.69 -3.74 14.99
CA ALA A 151 -40.09 -4.94 15.71
C ALA A 151 -39.47 -6.24 15.14
N SER A 152 -39.01 -6.25 13.88
CA SER A 152 -38.31 -7.39 13.29
C SER A 152 -37.00 -7.76 14.01
N GLY A 153 -36.41 -6.80 14.74
CA GLY A 153 -35.13 -6.93 15.42
C GLY A 153 -33.91 -6.81 14.49
N LEU A 154 -34.10 -6.52 13.20
CA LEU A 154 -32.99 -6.45 12.23
C LEU A 154 -31.90 -5.46 12.62
N ALA A 155 -32.28 -4.27 13.10
CA ALA A 155 -31.32 -3.25 13.50
C ALA A 155 -30.48 -3.68 14.72
N GLU A 156 -31.10 -4.33 15.70
CA GLU A 156 -30.43 -4.86 16.89
C GLU A 156 -29.47 -5.99 16.53
N VAL A 157 -29.93 -6.96 15.73
CA VAL A 157 -29.10 -8.07 15.26
C VAL A 157 -27.91 -7.55 14.47
N ARG A 158 -28.13 -6.60 13.55
CA ARG A 158 -27.06 -5.97 12.77
C ARG A 158 -26.06 -5.24 13.66
N GLY A 159 -26.53 -4.41 14.60
CA GLY A 159 -25.69 -3.64 15.50
C GLY A 159 -24.77 -4.52 16.37
N ARG A 160 -25.22 -5.73 16.73
CA ARG A 160 -24.40 -6.72 17.44
C ARG A 160 -23.43 -7.46 16.52
N LEU A 161 -23.91 -7.95 15.38
CA LEU A 161 -23.15 -8.88 14.54
C LEU A 161 -22.13 -8.18 13.62
N GLU A 162 -22.42 -7.01 13.07
CA GLU A 162 -21.48 -6.29 12.19
C GLU A 162 -20.10 -6.05 12.82
N PRO A 163 -19.97 -5.44 14.01
CA PRO A 163 -18.67 -5.24 14.64
C PRO A 163 -18.00 -6.57 15.01
N ALA A 164 -18.76 -7.58 15.45
CA ALA A 164 -18.22 -8.90 15.78
C ALA A 164 -17.61 -9.59 14.56
N ARG A 165 -18.32 -9.61 13.42
CA ARG A 165 -17.81 -10.20 12.16
C ARG A 165 -16.58 -9.46 11.65
N LEU A 166 -16.53 -8.13 11.77
CA LEU A 166 -15.33 -7.38 11.40
C LEU A 166 -14.15 -7.71 12.33
N ALA A 167 -14.36 -7.84 13.64
CA ALA A 167 -13.31 -8.20 14.59
C ALA A 167 -12.77 -9.62 14.34
N GLU A 168 -13.63 -10.59 14.03
CA GLU A 168 -13.26 -11.95 13.63
C GLU A 168 -12.39 -11.95 12.37
N VAL A 169 -12.82 -11.22 11.32
CA VAL A 169 -12.08 -11.10 10.07
C VAL A 169 -10.71 -10.43 10.29
N ARG A 170 -10.65 -9.35 11.06
CA ARG A 170 -9.36 -8.70 11.41
C ARG A 170 -8.43 -9.63 12.17
N THR A 171 -8.98 -10.43 13.09
CA THR A 171 -8.20 -11.42 13.85
C THR A 171 -7.65 -12.51 12.93
N ALA A 172 -8.47 -13.03 12.02
CA ALA A 172 -8.07 -14.01 11.02
C ALA A 172 -6.96 -13.48 10.09
N HIS A 173 -7.00 -12.19 9.75
CA HIS A 173 -6.05 -11.53 8.85
C HIS A 173 -4.97 -10.69 9.56
N ARG A 174 -4.71 -10.93 10.85
CA ARG A 174 -3.72 -10.16 11.62
C ARG A 174 -2.33 -10.11 10.96
N GLY A 175 -1.93 -11.20 10.30
CA GLY A 175 -0.64 -11.29 9.60
C GLY A 175 -0.59 -10.47 8.32
N ASP A 176 -1.69 -10.43 7.56
CA ASP A 176 -1.82 -9.59 6.36
C ASP A 176 -1.84 -8.11 6.74
N ILE A 177 -2.54 -7.74 7.81
CA ILE A 177 -2.56 -6.38 8.37
C ILE A 177 -1.15 -5.96 8.77
N ALA A 178 -0.45 -6.78 9.57
CA ALA A 178 0.92 -6.48 9.98
C ALA A 178 1.88 -6.35 8.77
N THR A 179 1.70 -7.19 7.74
CA THR A 179 2.48 -7.10 6.50
C THR A 179 2.17 -5.81 5.73
N TYR A 180 0.90 -5.44 5.62
CA TYR A 180 0.47 -4.20 4.98
C TYR A 180 1.09 -2.97 5.64
N ASP A 181 1.04 -2.91 6.97
CA ASP A 181 1.61 -1.81 7.75
C ASP A 181 3.14 -1.73 7.57
N GLN A 182 3.84 -2.86 7.68
CA GLN A 182 5.30 -2.94 7.46
C GLN A 182 5.71 -2.45 6.07
N LEU A 183 4.98 -2.85 5.02
CA LEU A 183 5.30 -2.47 3.65
C LEU A 183 4.97 -1.00 3.39
N ARG A 184 3.92 -0.45 4.01
CA ARG A 184 3.63 0.98 3.96
C ARG A 184 4.67 1.82 4.65
N ASP A 185 5.13 1.41 5.83
CA ASP A 185 6.21 2.11 6.53
C ASP A 185 7.48 2.16 5.67
N ARG A 186 7.83 1.05 5.01
CA ARG A 186 8.92 1.03 4.04
C ARG A 186 8.68 1.99 2.88
N ALA A 187 7.48 2.01 2.30
CA ALA A 187 7.12 2.91 1.22
C ALA A 187 7.23 4.38 1.65
N LEU A 188 6.83 4.73 2.87
CA LEU A 188 6.99 6.08 3.42
C LEU A 188 8.46 6.52 3.45
N HIS A 189 9.34 5.68 3.98
CA HIS A 189 10.77 5.98 4.05
C HIS A 189 11.41 6.13 2.65
N ARG A 190 10.86 5.45 1.64
CA ARG A 190 11.32 5.58 0.24
C ARG A 190 10.69 6.78 -0.49
N ALA A 191 9.46 7.13 -0.16
CA ALA A 191 8.73 8.24 -0.75
C ALA A 191 9.28 9.60 -0.28
N ALA A 192 9.62 9.71 1.01
CA ALA A 192 10.07 10.97 1.60
C ALA A 192 11.29 11.62 0.89
N PRO A 193 12.40 10.92 0.62
CA PRO A 193 13.54 11.52 -0.08
C PRO A 193 13.23 11.84 -1.55
N LEU A 194 12.34 11.07 -2.21
CA LEU A 194 11.94 11.36 -3.58
C LEU A 194 11.25 12.72 -3.69
N LEU A 195 10.42 13.08 -2.72
CA LEU A 195 9.66 14.33 -2.76
C LEU A 195 10.41 15.50 -2.10
N ALA A 196 11.30 15.24 -1.14
CA ALA A 196 12.19 16.26 -0.60
C ALA A 196 13.15 16.84 -1.66
N ALA A 197 13.53 16.03 -2.66
CA ALA A 197 14.33 16.48 -3.80
C ALA A 197 13.51 17.26 -4.86
N HIS A 198 12.17 17.24 -4.79
CA HIS A 198 11.28 17.85 -5.78
C HIS A 198 10.11 18.63 -5.11
N PRO A 199 10.37 19.80 -4.49
CA PRO A 199 9.38 20.56 -3.75
C PRO A 199 8.19 21.07 -4.61
N THR A 200 8.41 21.24 -5.91
CA THR A 200 7.50 21.95 -6.82
C THR A 200 6.24 21.15 -7.22
N LEU A 201 6.18 19.84 -6.94
CA LEU A 201 4.99 19.02 -7.23
C LEU A 201 3.97 19.01 -6.09
N HIS A 202 4.43 19.15 -4.83
CA HIS A 202 3.56 19.05 -3.65
C HIS A 202 2.65 20.27 -3.46
N GLN A 203 2.98 21.40 -4.09
CA GLN A 203 2.32 22.68 -3.88
C GLN A 203 1.13 22.91 -4.81
N LYS A 204 1.10 22.24 -5.98
CA LYS A 204 0.07 22.46 -7.01
C LYS A 204 -1.31 21.87 -6.66
N GLU A 205 -1.38 20.88 -5.76
CA GLU A 205 -2.65 20.29 -5.30
C GLU A 205 -3.30 21.07 -4.14
N HIS A 206 -2.52 21.81 -3.34
CA HIS A 206 -3.07 22.57 -2.21
C HIS A 206 -3.67 23.93 -2.59
N ASP A 207 -3.37 24.45 -3.78
CA ASP A 207 -3.90 25.74 -4.28
C ASP A 207 -5.21 25.60 -5.08
N LEU A 208 -5.83 24.41 -5.12
CA LEU A 208 -7.06 24.12 -5.89
C LEU A 208 -8.24 23.63 -5.03
N SER A 209 -8.29 23.97 -3.73
CA SER A 209 -9.47 23.76 -2.87
C SER A 209 -9.92 25.04 -2.20
#